data_AF-A0A8T7K2J2-F1
#
_entry.id   AF-A0A8T7K2J2-F1
#
_cell.length_a   1.000
_cell.length_b   1.000
_cell.length_c   1.000
_cell.angle_alpha   90.00
_cell.angle_beta   90.00
_cell.angle_gamma   90.00
#
_symmetry.space_group_name_H-M   'P 1'
#
loop_
_entity.id
_entity.type
_entity.pdbx_description
1 polymer ?
#
loop_
_entity_poly.entity_id
_entity_poly.type
_entity_poly.pdbx_seq_one_letter_code
_entity_poly.pdbx_strand_id
1 'polypeptide(L)'
;MNSTKKTEGFTAEEKAAMKARAQELKASKNREEGEKAVLAAIAQLKNPNDRSLCKRIHEIVTAPAPELMRKTWYGMPAYAN
;
A
#
# COMPACT_ATOMS: atom_id res chain seq x y z
N MET A 1 -37.10 20.49 -13.07
CA MET A 1 -35.80 20.95 -12.52
C MET A 1 -35.54 20.09 -11.28
N ASN A 2 -34.59 19.15 -11.16
CA ASN A 2 -33.31 18.92 -11.83
C ASN A 2 -33.01 17.41 -11.93
N SER A 3 -32.47 17.00 -13.08
CA SER A 3 -32.05 15.62 -13.38
C SER A 3 -30.80 15.23 -12.59
N THR A 4 -30.88 14.12 -11.84
CA THR A 4 -29.74 13.44 -11.22
C THR A 4 -28.83 12.88 -12.32
N LYS A 5 -27.73 13.57 -12.63
CA LYS A 5 -26.67 13.03 -13.51
C LYS A 5 -26.04 11.82 -12.81
N LYS A 6 -26.35 10.61 -13.30
CA LYS A 6 -25.54 9.41 -13.07
C LYS A 6 -24.12 9.70 -13.58
N THR A 7 -23.14 9.67 -12.69
CA THR A 7 -21.73 9.63 -13.08
C THR A 7 -21.42 8.22 -13.58
N GLU A 8 -21.50 8.02 -14.90
CA GLU A 8 -21.21 6.74 -15.60
C GLU A 8 -19.71 6.35 -15.59
N GLY A 9 -18.92 6.87 -14.65
CA GLY A 9 -17.49 6.57 -14.54
C GLY A 9 -17.02 6.63 -13.09
N PHE A 10 -15.96 5.87 -12.79
CA PHE A 10 -15.35 5.83 -11.47
C PHE A 10 -15.08 7.23 -10.92
N THR A 11 -15.52 7.47 -9.68
CA THR A 11 -15.23 8.68 -8.92
C THR A 11 -13.72 8.85 -8.71
N ALA A 12 -13.29 10.04 -8.30
CA ALA A 12 -11.87 10.32 -8.07
C ALA A 12 -11.27 9.38 -7.00
N GLU A 13 -12.03 9.05 -5.96
CA GLU A 13 -11.64 8.09 -4.92
C GLU A 13 -11.59 6.66 -5.45
N GLU A 14 -12.55 6.23 -6.26
CA GLU A 14 -12.51 4.89 -6.88
C GLU A 14 -11.35 4.74 -7.86
N LYS A 15 -11.02 5.79 -8.63
CA LYS A 15 -9.83 5.81 -9.48
C LYS A 15 -8.54 5.76 -8.66
N ALA A 16 -8.50 6.46 -7.52
CA ALA A 16 -7.36 6.41 -6.60
C ALA A 16 -7.20 5.01 -5.99
N ALA A 17 -8.30 4.38 -5.58
CA ALA A 17 -8.30 3.00 -5.07
C ALA A 17 -7.89 1.98 -6.15
N MET A 18 -8.37 2.12 -7.39
CA MET A 18 -7.93 1.29 -8.51
C MET A 18 -6.45 1.48 -8.82
N LYS A 19 -5.97 2.73 -8.83
CA LYS A 19 -4.57 3.04 -9.10
C LYS A 19 -3.67 2.51 -7.99
N ALA A 20 -4.09 2.63 -6.73
CA ALA A 20 -3.43 2.01 -5.59
C ALA A 20 -3.33 0.51 -5.82
N ARG A 21 -4.45 -0.20 -6.04
CA ARG A 21 -4.46 -1.64 -6.30
C ARG A 21 -3.56 -2.06 -7.47
N ALA A 22 -3.55 -1.28 -8.56
CA ALA A 22 -2.70 -1.55 -9.71
C ALA A 22 -1.21 -1.36 -9.40
N GLN A 23 -0.86 -0.37 -8.59
CA GLN A 23 0.50 -0.16 -8.09
C GLN A 23 0.91 -1.27 -7.11
N GLU A 24 0.02 -1.71 -6.21
CA GLU A 24 0.29 -2.85 -5.33
C GLU A 24 0.58 -4.13 -6.14
N LEU A 25 -0.18 -4.37 -7.21
CA LEU A 25 0.01 -5.55 -8.07
C LEU A 25 1.35 -5.50 -8.82
N LYS A 26 1.77 -4.32 -9.29
CA LYS A 26 3.08 -4.16 -9.94
C LYS A 26 4.22 -4.29 -8.94
N ALA A 27 4.11 -3.62 -7.79
CA ALA A 27 5.10 -3.67 -6.72
C ALA A 27 5.28 -5.09 -6.17
N SER A 28 4.23 -5.92 -6.16
CA SER A 28 4.35 -7.32 -5.75
C SER A 28 5.22 -8.19 -6.68
N LYS A 29 5.54 -7.74 -7.90
CA LYS A 29 6.39 -8.49 -8.85
C LYS A 29 7.87 -8.16 -8.72
N ASN A 30 8.22 -7.08 -8.02
CA ASN A 30 9.58 -6.60 -7.89
C ASN A 30 9.89 -6.28 -6.42
N ARG A 31 10.88 -6.94 -5.83
CA ARG A 31 11.22 -6.78 -4.39
C ARG A 31 11.49 -5.32 -4.02
N GLU A 32 12.17 -4.55 -4.86
CA GLU A 32 12.50 -3.16 -4.57
C GLU A 32 11.26 -2.24 -4.62
N GLU A 33 10.36 -2.46 -5.58
CA GLU A 33 9.09 -1.71 -5.64
C GLU A 33 8.16 -2.09 -4.49
N GLY A 34 8.14 -3.37 -4.12
CA GLY A 34 7.43 -3.88 -2.96
C GLY A 34 7.88 -3.26 -1.64
N GLU A 35 9.19 -3.12 -1.45
CA GLU A 35 9.76 -2.42 -0.30
C GLU A 35 9.37 -0.94 -0.28
N LYS A 36 9.50 -0.25 -1.42
CA LYS A 36 9.08 1.16 -1.54
C LYS A 36 7.59 1.33 -1.26
N ALA A 37 6.74 0.42 -1.73
CA ALA A 37 5.31 0.45 -1.47
C ALA A 37 4.99 0.29 0.02
N VAL A 38 5.66 -0.64 0.71
CA VAL A 38 5.55 -0.83 2.17
C VAL A 38 5.98 0.42 2.93
N LEU A 39 7.12 1.01 2.59
CA LEU A 39 7.59 2.25 3.23
C LEU A 39 6.65 3.44 2.97
N ALA A 40 6.07 3.54 1.77
CA ALA A 40 5.09 4.56 1.42
C ALA A 40 3.76 4.38 2.17
N ALA A 41 3.30 3.13 2.36
CA ALA A 41 2.14 2.82 3.19
C ALA A 41 2.38 3.23 4.65
N ILE A 42 3.55 2.93 5.19
CA ILE A 42 3.95 3.35 6.54
C ILE A 42 3.97 4.89 6.63
N ALA A 43 4.53 5.59 5.64
CA ALA A 43 4.59 7.05 5.64
C ALA A 43 3.20 7.74 5.65
N GLN A 44 2.19 7.10 5.06
CA GLN A 44 0.80 7.60 5.00
C GLN A 44 0.03 7.47 6.32
N LEU A 45 0.55 6.73 7.31
CA LEU A 45 -0.08 6.65 8.63
C LEU A 45 -0.04 8.01 9.34
N LYS A 46 -1.21 8.48 9.77
CA LYS A 46 -1.36 9.80 10.41
C LYS A 46 -0.71 9.86 11.79
N ASN A 47 -0.71 8.75 12.51
CA ASN A 47 -0.17 8.66 13.86
C ASN A 47 1.34 8.40 13.83
N PRO A 48 2.17 9.29 14.40
CA PRO A 48 3.63 9.11 14.44
C PRO A 48 4.08 7.88 15.22
N ASN A 49 3.34 7.44 16.24
CA ASN A 49 3.68 6.22 16.98
C ASN A 49 3.49 4.97 16.13
N ASP A 50 2.41 4.92 15.35
CA ASP A 50 2.13 3.80 14.44
C ASP A 50 3.19 3.73 13.34
N ARG A 51 3.65 4.89 12.83
CA ARG A 51 4.77 4.95 11.88
C ARG A 51 6.04 4.34 12.45
N SER A 52 6.42 4.75 13.66
CA SER A 52 7.62 4.25 14.32
C SER A 52 7.53 2.74 14.58
N LEU A 53 6.36 2.27 15.03
CA LEU A 53 6.10 0.86 15.25
C LEU A 53 6.17 0.05 13.96
N CYS A 54 5.50 0.48 12.89
CA CYS A 54 5.53 -0.22 11.62
C CYS A 54 6.92 -0.24 10.98
N LYS A 55 7.70 0.83 11.11
CA LYS A 55 9.13 0.82 10.68
C LYS A 55 9.92 -0.22 11.47
N ARG A 56 9.71 -0.30 12.78
CA ARG A 56 10.42 -1.26 13.63
C ARG A 56 10.03 -2.71 13.28
N ILE A 57 8.75 -2.96 13.05
CA ILE A 57 8.25 -4.26 12.56
C ILE A 57 8.90 -4.59 11.22
N HIS A 58 8.99 -3.62 10.31
CA HIS A 58 9.63 -3.83 9.02
C HIS A 58 11.09 -4.26 9.16
N GLU A 59 11.89 -3.62 10.01
CA GLU A 59 13.26 -4.04 10.29
C GLU A 59 13.33 -5.44 10.89
N ILE A 60 12.48 -5.72 11.89
CA ILE A 60 12.45 -7.02 12.60
C ILE A 60 12.08 -8.18 11.68
N VAL A 61 11.19 -7.96 10.71
CA VAL A 61 10.79 -8.99 9.74
C VAL A 61 11.85 -9.16 8.66
N THR A 62 12.41 -8.07 8.14
CA THR A 62 13.29 -8.12 6.97
C THR A 62 14.73 -8.51 7.29
N ALA A 63 15.20 -8.31 8.53
CA ALA A 63 16.54 -8.71 8.96
C ALA A 63 16.74 -10.24 9.01
N PRO A 64 15.86 -11.05 9.66
CA PRO A 64 16.00 -12.50 9.71
C PRO A 64 15.43 -13.21 8.48
N ALA A 65 14.51 -12.58 7.74
CA ALA A 65 13.82 -13.20 6.61
C ALA A 65 13.92 -12.34 5.33
N PRO A 66 15.12 -12.17 4.76
CA PRO A 66 15.32 -11.35 3.57
C PRO A 66 14.60 -11.88 2.34
N GLU A 67 14.28 -13.19 2.29
CA GLU A 67 13.59 -13.82 1.17
C GLU A 67 12.14 -13.38 1.02
N LEU A 68 11.50 -12.92 2.11
CA LEU A 68 10.10 -12.49 2.10
C LEU A 68 9.88 -11.35 1.11
N MET A 69 8.88 -11.53 0.27
CA MET A 69 8.38 -10.52 -0.64
C MET A 69 7.61 -9.47 0.14
N ARG A 70 8.15 -8.25 0.13
CA ARG A 70 7.50 -7.07 0.71
C ARG A 70 6.42 -6.63 -0.26
N LYS A 71 5.19 -6.54 0.21
CA LYS A 71 4.06 -6.07 -0.60
C LYS A 71 3.13 -5.28 0.29
N THR A 72 2.22 -4.53 -0.31
CA THR A 72 1.11 -3.98 0.46
C THR A 72 -0.15 -4.79 0.17
N TRP A 73 -1.03 -4.86 1.17
CA TRP A 73 -2.34 -5.46 1.03
C TRP A 73 -3.37 -4.52 1.64
N TYR A 74 -4.33 -4.06 0.83
CA TYR A 74 -5.31 -3.04 1.22
C TYR A 74 -4.65 -1.75 1.75
N GLY A 75 -3.49 -1.39 1.19
CA GLY A 75 -2.73 -0.22 1.65
C GLY A 75 -2.00 -0.39 2.99
N MET A 76 -2.02 -1.58 3.58
CA MET A 76 -1.22 -1.92 4.77
C MET A 76 0.05 -2.68 4.38
N PRO A 77 1.15 -2.52 5.13
CA PRO A 77 2.38 -3.27 4.91
C PRO A 77 2.17 -4.77 5.15
N ALA A 78 2.65 -5.62 4.24
CA ALA A 78 2.52 -7.06 4.29
C ALA A 78 3.78 -7.78 3.80
N TYR A 79 3.96 -9.02 4.27
CA TYR A 79 5.12 -9.85 3.95
C TYR A 79 4.63 -11.24 3.55
N ALA A 80 5.07 -11.73 2.40
CA ALA A 80 4.66 -13.00 1.84
C ALA A 80 5.88 -13.80 1.36
N ASN A 81 5.76 -15.13 1.30
CA ASN A 81 6.73 -16.02 0.68
C ASN A 81 6.29 -16.36 -0.75
#